data_AF-A0A8T0GR27-F1
#
_entry.id   AF-A0A8T0GR27-F1
#
_cell.length_a   1.000
_cell.length_b   1.000
_cell.length_c   1.000
_cell.angle_alpha   90.00
_cell.angle_beta   90.00
_cell.angle_gamma   90.00
#
_symmetry.space_group_name_H-M   'P 1'
#
loop_
_entity.id
_entity.type
_entity.pdbx_description
1 polymer ?
#
loop_
_entity_poly.entity_id
_entity_poly.type
_entity_poly.pdbx_seq_one_letter_code
_entity_poly.pdbx_strand_id
1 'polypeptide(L)'
;MLFFEQCIQGLPRGGLRRIILTASGGAFRDWPVEKLKDVKVADTLKHPNWSMGRKITVDSATLMNKGLEVIEAHYLFGADYDDIDVVVHPQSIIHSMVETHDSSVIAQLG
;
A
#
# COMPACT_ATOMS: atom_id res chain seq x y z
N MET A 1 -0.21 9.68 0.18
CA MET A 1 -0.09 10.15 1.58
C MET A 1 -0.38 8.95 2.45
N LEU A 2 0.52 8.61 3.37
CA LEU A 2 0.47 7.35 4.13
C LEU A 2 -0.65 7.38 5.18
N PHE A 3 -1.74 6.66 4.91
CA PHE A 3 -2.92 6.67 5.77
C PHE A 3 -2.68 6.02 7.16
N PHE A 4 -1.63 5.24 7.33
CA PHE A 4 -1.35 4.54 8.58
C PHE A 4 -0.84 5.48 9.68
N GLU A 5 -0.40 6.68 9.32
CA GLU A 5 -0.02 7.71 10.30
C GLU A 5 -1.17 7.99 11.27
N GLN A 6 -2.41 8.04 10.78
CA GLN A 6 -3.60 8.24 11.61
C GLN A 6 -3.80 7.12 12.63
N CYS A 7 -3.34 5.91 12.33
CA CYS A 7 -3.40 4.77 13.25
C CYS A 7 -2.25 4.76 14.27
N ILE A 8 -1.12 5.38 13.93
CA ILE A 8 0.04 5.49 14.83
C ILE A 8 -0.13 6.64 15.82
N GLN A 9 -0.81 7.73 15.41
CA GLN A 9 -1.09 8.88 16.26
C GLN A 9 -1.95 8.47 17.47
N GLY A 10 -1.30 8.24 18.61
CA GLY A 10 -1.94 7.80 19.86
C GLY A 10 -1.37 6.50 20.44
N LEU A 11 -0.55 5.76 19.69
CA LEU A 11 0.15 4.59 20.23
C LEU A 11 1.27 5.00 21.19
N PRO A 12 1.48 4.27 22.30
CA PRO A 12 2.66 4.46 23.13
C PRO A 12 3.92 4.19 22.31
N ARG A 13 5.05 4.81 22.69
CA ARG A 13 6.34 4.52 22.06
C ARG A 13 6.64 3.03 22.18
N GLY A 14 6.99 2.40 21.06
CA GLY A 14 7.21 0.95 20.98
C GLY A 14 5.92 0.12 21.11
N GLY A 15 4.74 0.73 20.93
CA GLY A 15 3.45 0.03 20.87
C GLY A 15 3.15 -0.56 19.49
N LEU A 16 3.83 -0.06 18.45
CA LEU A 16 3.73 -0.54 17.07
C LEU A 16 4.51 -1.85 16.93
N ARG A 17 3.82 -2.91 16.53
CA ARG A 17 4.42 -4.21 16.21
C ARG A 17 4.58 -4.41 14.72
N ARG A 18 3.58 -4.03 13.92
CA ARG A 18 3.59 -4.23 12.47
C ARG A 18 2.81 -3.15 11.75
N ILE A 19 3.28 -2.74 10.57
CA ILE A 19 2.53 -1.89 9.64
C ILE A 19 1.95 -2.79 8.55
N ILE A 20 0.66 -2.63 8.24
CA ILE A 20 0.01 -3.36 7.15
C ILE A 20 -0.44 -2.34 6.09
N LEU A 21 0.27 -2.32 4.97
CA LEU A 21 0.00 -1.45 3.84
C LEU A 21 -0.92 -2.16 2.84
N THR A 22 -2.07 -1.55 2.53
CA THR A 22 -2.99 -2.14 1.54
C THR A 22 -2.71 -1.61 0.14
N ALA A 23 -2.74 -2.48 -0.87
CA ALA A 23 -2.58 -2.13 -2.27
C ALA A 23 -3.84 -2.48 -3.07
N SER A 24 -4.27 -1.63 -4.00
CA SER A 24 -5.38 -1.97 -4.92
C SER A 24 -5.05 -3.17 -5.83
N GLY A 25 -3.76 -3.42 -6.06
CA GLY A 25 -3.24 -4.36 -7.05
C GLY A 25 -2.96 -3.74 -8.43
N GLY A 26 -3.42 -2.49 -8.67
CA GLY A 26 -3.19 -1.78 -9.93
C GLY A 26 -3.97 -2.34 -11.12
N ALA A 27 -3.73 -1.78 -12.30
CA ALA A 27 -4.46 -2.10 -13.54
C ALA A 27 -4.23 -3.54 -14.04
N PHE A 28 -3.10 -4.16 -13.68
CA PHE A 28 -2.68 -5.47 -14.19
C PHE A 28 -2.87 -6.62 -13.19
N ARG A 29 -3.50 -6.38 -12.03
CA ARG A 29 -3.69 -7.38 -10.97
C ARG A 29 -4.22 -8.71 -11.49
N ASP A 30 -5.24 -8.65 -12.34
CA ASP A 30 -5.99 -9.82 -12.81
C ASP A 30 -5.52 -10.29 -14.21
N TRP A 31 -4.39 -9.74 -14.71
CA TRP A 31 -3.86 -10.10 -16.03
C TRP A 31 -2.97 -11.34 -15.94
N PRO A 32 -3.02 -12.24 -16.95
CA PRO A 32 -2.05 -13.31 -17.07
C PRO A 32 -0.62 -12.76 -17.16
N VAL A 33 0.33 -13.43 -16.49
CA VAL A 33 1.74 -13.01 -16.43
C VAL A 33 2.36 -12.89 -17.82
N GLU A 34 1.93 -13.72 -18.76
CA GLU A 34 2.41 -13.72 -20.14
C GLU A 34 2.09 -12.41 -20.86
N LYS A 35 0.95 -11.78 -20.52
CA LYS A 35 0.53 -10.51 -21.11
C LYS A 35 1.29 -9.31 -20.55
N LEU A 36 1.94 -9.45 -19.39
CA LEU A 36 2.66 -8.35 -18.75
C LEU A 36 3.87 -7.88 -19.57
N LYS A 37 4.39 -8.71 -20.47
CA LYS A 37 5.55 -8.35 -21.33
C LYS A 37 5.20 -7.34 -22.42
N ASP A 38 3.93 -7.30 -22.83
CA ASP A 38 3.45 -6.51 -23.97
C ASP A 38 2.62 -5.29 -23.54
N VAL A 39 2.57 -4.99 -22.24
CA VAL A 39 1.77 -3.87 -21.70
C VAL A 39 2.26 -2.53 -22.23
N LYS A 40 1.32 -1.66 -22.59
CA LYS A 40 1.63 -0.29 -23.04
C LYS A 40 1.31 0.71 -21.94
N VAL A 41 1.92 1.89 -22.03
CA VAL A 41 1.60 3.03 -21.15
C VAL A 41 0.09 3.35 -21.22
N ALA A 42 -0.54 3.21 -22.38
CA ALA A 42 -1.98 3.41 -22.53
C ALA A 42 -2.83 2.45 -21.67
N ASP A 43 -2.34 1.23 -21.39
CA ASP A 43 -3.03 0.23 -20.59
C ASP A 43 -2.94 0.55 -19.09
N THR A 44 -1.83 1.17 -18.65
CA THR A 44 -1.66 1.59 -17.24
C THR A 44 -2.64 2.66 -16.80
N LEU A 45 -3.09 3.53 -17.73
CA LEU A 45 -3.92 4.70 -17.41
C LEU A 45 -5.38 4.35 -17.06
N LYS A 46 -5.78 3.09 -17.23
CA LYS A 46 -7.12 2.59 -16.90
C LYS A 46 -7.17 2.08 -15.46
N HIS A 47 -6.85 2.94 -14.49
CA HIS A 47 -6.87 2.54 -13.09
C HIS A 47 -8.31 2.35 -12.58
N PRO A 48 -8.67 1.22 -11.95
CA PRO A 48 -10.06 0.87 -11.64
C PRO A 48 -10.71 1.77 -10.58
N ASN A 49 -9.93 2.26 -9.61
CA ASN A 49 -10.48 2.91 -8.41
C ASN A 49 -10.18 4.41 -8.28
N TRP A 50 -9.17 4.93 -9.01
CA TRP A 50 -8.56 6.23 -8.69
C TRP A 50 -8.23 7.01 -9.96
N SER A 51 -8.55 8.31 -9.97
CA SER A 51 -8.09 9.25 -11.00
C SER A 51 -6.86 9.97 -10.47
N MET A 52 -5.68 9.64 -11.01
CA MET A 52 -4.39 10.12 -10.50
C MET A 52 -3.46 10.58 -11.64
N GLY A 53 -2.36 11.24 -11.28
CA GLY A 53 -1.32 11.65 -12.24
C GLY A 53 -0.63 10.45 -12.92
N ARG A 54 -0.13 10.65 -14.15
CA ARG A 54 0.40 9.53 -14.98
C ARG A 54 1.48 8.70 -14.29
N LYS A 55 2.42 9.35 -13.57
CA LYS A 55 3.53 8.66 -12.88
C LYS A 55 3.03 7.71 -11.80
N ILE A 56 2.18 8.20 -10.88
CA ILE A 56 1.63 7.38 -9.79
C ILE A 56 0.71 6.28 -10.32
N THR A 57 0.01 6.53 -11.43
CA THR A 57 -0.83 5.52 -12.09
C THR A 57 0.01 4.37 -12.65
N VAL A 58 1.14 4.66 -13.30
CA VAL A 58 2.09 3.65 -13.78
C VAL A 58 2.73 2.90 -12.60
N ASP A 59 3.14 3.61 -11.55
CA ASP A 59 3.73 3.00 -10.36
C ASP A 59 2.75 2.10 -9.61
N SER A 60 1.46 2.45 -9.61
CA SER A 60 0.40 1.62 -9.04
C SER A 60 0.18 0.36 -9.87
N ALA A 61 0.17 0.48 -11.20
CA ALA A 61 0.04 -0.66 -12.11
C ALA A 61 1.21 -1.68 -12.00
N THR A 62 2.40 -1.21 -11.60
CA THR A 62 3.60 -2.04 -11.40
C THR A 62 3.84 -2.43 -9.95
N LEU A 63 2.98 -1.98 -9.01
CA LEU A 63 3.19 -2.04 -7.56
C LEU A 63 4.45 -1.32 -7.03
N MET A 64 5.22 -0.64 -7.89
CA MET A 64 6.37 0.16 -7.47
C MET A 64 5.97 1.24 -6.47
N ASN A 65 4.77 1.79 -6.59
CA ASN A 65 4.23 2.75 -5.62
C ASN A 65 4.26 2.15 -4.20
N LYS A 66 3.86 0.88 -4.07
CA LYS A 66 3.84 0.22 -2.77
C LYS A 66 5.24 -0.09 -2.24
N GLY A 67 6.19 -0.40 -3.13
CA GLY A 67 7.61 -0.52 -2.76
C GLY A 67 8.18 0.79 -2.20
N LEU A 68 7.82 1.94 -2.79
CA LEU A 68 8.21 3.25 -2.26
C LEU A 68 7.58 3.52 -0.90
N GLU A 69 6.31 3.17 -0.70
CA GLU A 69 5.62 3.31 0.59
C GLU A 69 6.20 2.41 1.70
N VAL A 70 6.71 1.23 1.36
CA VAL A 70 7.44 0.36 2.31
C VAL A 70 8.73 1.04 2.76
N ILE A 71 9.51 1.58 1.83
CA ILE A 71 10.73 2.34 2.16
C ILE A 71 10.38 3.57 3.02
N GLU A 72 9.32 4.30 2.64
CA GLU A 72 8.85 5.45 3.40
C GLU A 72 8.43 5.06 4.83
N ALA A 73 7.74 3.93 5.01
CA ALA A 73 7.35 3.43 6.32
C ALA A 73 8.57 3.10 7.21
N HIS A 74 9.60 2.48 6.63
CA HIS A 74 10.86 2.22 7.34
C HIS A 74 11.54 3.52 7.80
N TYR A 75 11.71 4.49 6.90
CA TYR A 75 12.43 5.73 7.21
C TYR A 75 11.65 6.71 8.09
N LEU A 76 10.34 6.83 7.91
CA LEU A 76 9.53 7.80 8.65
C LEU A 76 9.11 7.29 10.03
N PHE A 77 8.91 5.98 10.20
CA PHE A 77 8.34 5.40 11.42
C PHE A 77 9.23 4.38 12.11
N GLY A 78 10.41 4.10 11.55
CA GLY A 78 11.40 3.22 12.16
C GLY A 78 10.97 1.75 12.23
N ALA A 79 10.02 1.33 11.40
CA ALA A 79 9.61 -0.07 11.30
C ALA A 79 10.67 -0.87 10.52
N ASP A 80 11.04 -2.04 11.01
CA ASP A 80 11.91 -2.94 10.26
C ASP A 80 11.16 -3.49 9.03
N TYR A 81 11.88 -3.81 7.96
CA TYR A 81 11.25 -4.31 6.73
C TYR A 81 10.45 -5.60 6.95
N ASP A 82 10.89 -6.44 7.89
CA ASP A 82 10.18 -7.68 8.28
C ASP A 82 8.87 -7.40 9.04
N ASP A 83 8.67 -6.16 9.53
CA ASP A 83 7.48 -5.69 10.22
C ASP A 83 6.56 -4.84 9.32
N ILE A 84 6.76 -4.87 8.00
CA ILE A 84 5.92 -4.16 7.03
C ILE A 84 5.29 -5.17 6.05
N ASP A 85 4.01 -5.45 6.25
CA ASP A 85 3.24 -6.34 5.38
C ASP A 85 2.54 -5.56 4.27
N VAL A 86 2.56 -6.11 3.06
CA VAL A 86 1.80 -5.60 1.92
C VAL A 86 0.67 -6.55 1.59
N VAL A 87 -0.58 -6.07 1.67
CA VAL A 87 -1.77 -6.88 1.38
C VAL A 87 -2.54 -6.28 0.21
N VAL A 88 -2.91 -7.11 -0.77
CA VAL A 88 -3.77 -6.67 -1.87
C VAL A 88 -5.22 -6.58 -1.39
N HIS A 89 -5.76 -5.37 -1.36
CA HIS A 89 -7.15 -5.06 -1.01
C HIS A 89 -7.83 -4.33 -2.20
N PRO A 90 -8.45 -5.09 -3.13
CA PRO A 90 -9.05 -4.58 -4.36
C PRO A 90 -10.04 -3.42 -4.18
N GLN A 91 -10.81 -3.45 -3.09
CA GLN A 91 -11.85 -2.47 -2.79
C GLN A 91 -11.26 -1.12 -2.38
N SER A 92 -10.01 -1.12 -1.88
CA SER A 92 -9.32 0.09 -1.42
C SER A 92 -10.10 0.90 -0.37
N ILE A 93 -10.95 0.25 0.44
CA ILE A 93 -11.74 0.90 1.51
C ILE A 93 -10.90 1.01 2.78
N ILE A 94 -10.18 -0.05 3.13
CA ILE A 94 -9.14 0.00 4.16
C ILE A 94 -7.88 0.51 3.49
N HIS A 95 -7.44 1.72 3.84
CA HIS A 95 -6.26 2.33 3.23
C HIS A 95 -4.95 1.85 3.85
N SER A 96 -4.98 1.44 5.12
CA SER A 96 -3.86 0.82 5.84
C SER A 96 -4.28 0.42 7.24
N MET A 97 -3.44 -0.38 7.90
CA MET A 97 -3.63 -0.81 9.27
C MET A 97 -2.29 -0.85 10.03
N VAL A 98 -2.36 -0.89 11.35
CA VAL A 98 -1.23 -1.16 12.24
C VAL A 98 -1.61 -2.23 13.26
N GLU A 99 -0.69 -3.14 13.51
CA GLU A 99 -0.79 -4.14 14.58
C GLU A 99 0.02 -3.66 15.78
N THR A 100 -0.54 -3.77 16.98
CA THR A 100 0.12 -3.47 18.25
C THR A 100 0.68 -4.73 18.92
N HIS A 101 1.57 -4.57 19.91
CA HIS A 101 2.14 -5.72 20.63
C HIS A 101 1.11 -6.55 21.41
N ASP A 102 -0.02 -5.96 21.78
CA ASP A 102 -1.15 -6.68 22.39
C ASP A 102 -2.06 -7.38 21.35
N SER A 103 -1.65 -7.42 20.08
CA SER A 103 -2.37 -8.00 18.94
C SER A 103 -3.64 -7.26 18.52
N SER A 104 -3.86 -6.03 19.02
CA SER A 104 -4.91 -5.16 18.47
C SER A 104 -4.54 -4.68 17.07
N VAL A 105 -5.55 -4.49 16.21
CA VAL A 105 -5.37 -3.94 14.86
C VAL A 105 -6.20 -2.67 14.73
N ILE A 106 -5.53 -1.58 14.39
CA ILE A 106 -6.16 -0.27 14.13
C ILE A 106 -6.10 -0.02 12.63
N ALA A 107 -7.25 0.24 12.02
CA ALA A 107 -7.39 0.44 10.58
C ALA A 107 -7.91 1.84 10.27
N GLN A 108 -7.40 2.44 9.19
CA GLN A 108 -7.94 3.65 8.60
C GLN A 108 -8.79 3.27 7.38
N LEU A 109 -10.03 3.78 7.35
CA LEU A 109 -10.98 3.52 6.27
C LEU A 109 -11.42 4.83 5.61
N GLY A 110 -11.75 4.78 4.32
CA GLY A 110 -12.31 5.90 3.57
C GLY A 110 -12.65 5.59 2.12
#